data_AF-A0A0G1X6Y6-F1
#
_entry.id   AF-A0A0G1X6Y6-F1
#
_cell.length_a   1.000
_cell.length_b   1.000
_cell.length_c   1.000
_cell.angle_alpha   90.00
_cell.angle_beta   90.00
_cell.angle_gamma   90.00
#
_symmetry.space_group_name_H-M   'P 1'
#
loop_
_entity.id
_entity.type
_entity.pdbx_description
1 polymer ?
#
loop_
_entity_poly.entity_id
_entity_poly.type
_entity_poly.pdbx_seq_one_letter_code
_entity_poly.pdbx_strand_id
1 'polypeptide(L)'
;MPLLHVGNQSLAIFANQRVTNPDFERQYEQRHVLLATAEDVLVTSTPIDSAYLEYLDSLVGIPEIVVAGRHDQVCLAKNILGDPETLRQLRRAIDGREFILLPFMATPQIDQVAALLGIDVLGSSDLSEHFNRKSNFRDLAHELGLSVADGVGHMRDIACVKQAVCQLANGDGQVVVKGDLGTGGMENILLAEHASLDDLERQLEAWWVSGDNPLGEALVAERWYPKRCSPSIQLCVTNGSFTLGPVMTQILNSKSESEYLGCRFPARLPDEIVEALVTGAESLATVFQAKGLKGYIGFDTIVLPDGSVMWIEANMRLSATSFPYQFGQRFFGHNQFSMVGHSVKTRPSLTTDGVLGRLRPMLLKPGSTSGVIPYNLGLLAWNKLDLAAFASPQGDDLVQELIGEAEQRLNWR
;
A
#
# COMPACT_ATOMS: atom_id res chain seq x y z
N MET A 1 19.05 -13.08 5.70
CA MET A 1 18.65 -14.07 4.68
C MET A 1 18.10 -13.31 3.50
N PRO A 2 18.59 -13.58 2.29
CA PRO A 2 18.11 -12.94 1.06
C PRO A 2 16.61 -13.15 0.80
N LEU A 3 16.02 -12.19 0.10
CA LEU A 3 14.61 -12.19 -0.28
C LEU A 3 14.44 -12.35 -1.79
N LEU A 4 13.43 -13.13 -2.18
CA LEU A 4 12.90 -13.15 -3.54
C LEU A 4 11.65 -12.28 -3.57
N HIS A 5 11.76 -11.09 -4.17
CA HIS A 5 10.68 -10.11 -4.25
C HIS A 5 9.77 -10.42 -5.45
N VAL A 6 8.48 -10.62 -5.18
CA VAL A 6 7.44 -10.78 -6.20
C VAL A 6 6.40 -9.67 -6.01
N GLY A 7 6.59 -8.58 -6.74
CA GLY A 7 5.95 -7.29 -6.45
C GLY A 7 4.59 -7.01 -7.07
N ASN A 8 4.01 -7.93 -7.86
CA ASN A 8 2.68 -7.69 -8.44
C ASN A 8 1.65 -8.57 -7.80
N GLN A 9 0.66 -7.93 -7.18
CA GLN A 9 -0.73 -8.36 -7.31
C GLN A 9 -1.62 -7.12 -7.30
N SER A 10 -2.22 -6.80 -8.44
CA SER A 10 -3.36 -5.88 -8.45
C SER A 10 -4.37 -6.36 -7.40
N LEU A 11 -4.79 -5.47 -6.51
CA LEU A 11 -5.78 -5.77 -5.46
C LEU A 11 -7.11 -6.26 -6.06
N ALA A 12 -7.36 -5.89 -7.32
CA ALA A 12 -8.48 -6.37 -8.11
C ALA A 12 -8.53 -7.91 -8.26
N ILE A 13 -7.40 -8.61 -8.09
CA ILE A 13 -7.37 -10.09 -8.13
C ILE A 13 -8.15 -10.70 -6.95
N PHE A 14 -8.17 -10.06 -5.79
CA PHE A 14 -8.93 -10.53 -4.61
C PHE A 14 -10.41 -10.17 -4.69
N ALA A 15 -10.71 -8.95 -5.12
CA ALA A 15 -12.08 -8.46 -5.23
C ALA A 15 -12.78 -8.96 -6.51
N ASN A 16 -12.12 -9.82 -7.31
CA ASN A 16 -12.57 -10.22 -8.64
C ASN A 16 -12.92 -9.00 -9.54
N GLN A 17 -12.34 -7.85 -9.22
CA GLN A 17 -12.63 -6.57 -9.85
C GLN A 17 -12.00 -6.52 -11.23
N ARG A 18 -12.65 -5.76 -12.10
CA ARG A 18 -12.12 -5.48 -13.42
C ARG A 18 -10.91 -4.57 -13.28
N VAL A 19 -9.75 -5.07 -13.67
CA VAL A 19 -8.54 -4.25 -13.79
C VAL A 19 -8.71 -3.33 -14.99
N THR A 20 -8.91 -2.03 -14.73
CA THR A 20 -9.17 -1.03 -15.77
C THR A 20 -7.93 -0.72 -16.62
N ASN A 21 -6.73 -0.79 -16.03
CA ASN A 21 -5.47 -0.62 -16.73
C ASN A 21 -4.38 -1.58 -16.22
N PRO A 22 -4.31 -2.82 -16.75
CA PRO A 22 -3.32 -3.82 -16.36
C PRO A 22 -1.86 -3.37 -16.51
N ASP A 23 -1.57 -2.59 -17.55
CA ASP A 23 -0.20 -2.15 -17.83
C ASP A 23 0.27 -1.12 -16.81
N PHE A 24 -0.65 -0.27 -16.32
CA PHE A 24 -0.40 0.68 -15.24
C PHE A 24 -0.12 -0.03 -13.91
N GLU A 25 -0.97 -1.00 -13.55
CA GLU A 25 -0.86 -1.73 -12.28
C GLU A 25 0.46 -2.50 -12.16
N ARG A 26 0.92 -3.12 -13.26
CA ARG A 26 2.21 -3.83 -13.31
C ARG A 26 3.40 -2.92 -12.99
N GLN A 27 3.30 -1.61 -13.21
CA GLN A 27 4.42 -0.71 -12.93
C GLN A 27 4.73 -0.59 -11.43
N TYR A 28 3.77 -0.91 -10.54
CA TYR A 28 4.00 -0.88 -9.10
C TYR A 28 4.95 -1.97 -8.60
N GLU A 29 5.15 -3.03 -9.38
CA GLU A 29 6.18 -4.06 -9.12
C GLU A 29 7.56 -3.45 -8.91
N GLN A 30 7.88 -2.41 -9.69
CA GLN A 30 9.19 -1.79 -9.71
C GLN A 30 9.53 -1.12 -8.38
N ARG A 31 8.53 -0.74 -7.56
CA ARG A 31 8.76 -0.16 -6.23
C ARG A 31 9.55 -1.11 -5.31
N HIS A 32 9.46 -2.43 -5.51
CA HIS A 32 10.20 -3.40 -4.70
C HIS A 32 11.72 -3.23 -4.79
N VAL A 33 12.25 -2.55 -5.83
CA VAL A 33 13.68 -2.22 -5.89
C VAL A 33 14.14 -1.39 -4.67
N LEU A 34 13.24 -0.60 -4.08
CA LEU A 34 13.53 0.19 -2.87
C LEU A 34 13.47 -0.62 -1.57
N LEU A 35 12.93 -1.84 -1.60
CA LEU A 35 12.95 -2.79 -0.48
C LEU A 35 14.12 -3.76 -0.58
N ALA A 36 14.57 -4.04 -1.80
CA ALA A 36 15.55 -5.07 -2.09
C ALA A 36 16.98 -4.59 -1.84
N THR A 37 17.84 -5.51 -1.40
CA THR A 37 19.29 -5.29 -1.22
C THR A 37 20.06 -5.96 -2.36
N ALA A 38 21.38 -5.73 -2.42
CA ALA A 38 22.25 -6.38 -3.41
C ALA A 38 22.32 -7.92 -3.28
N GLU A 39 21.87 -8.48 -2.15
CA GLU A 39 21.81 -9.92 -1.95
C GLU A 39 20.50 -10.54 -2.48
N ASP A 40 19.48 -9.72 -2.72
CA ASP A 40 18.13 -10.14 -3.06
C ASP A 40 17.95 -10.39 -4.57
N VAL A 41 16.82 -11.00 -4.92
CA VAL A 41 16.35 -11.16 -6.30
C VAL A 41 14.99 -10.47 -6.43
N LEU A 42 14.79 -9.69 -7.49
CA LEU A 42 13.52 -9.03 -7.81
C LEU A 42 12.97 -9.55 -9.13
N VAL A 43 11.70 -9.93 -9.14
CA VAL A 43 10.98 -10.30 -10.36
C VAL A 43 10.05 -9.17 -10.78
N THR A 44 10.09 -8.80 -12.06
CA THR A 44 9.16 -7.84 -12.68
C THR A 44 8.61 -8.36 -14.01
N SER A 45 7.45 -7.85 -14.43
CA SER A 45 6.79 -8.10 -15.71
C SER A 45 7.42 -7.30 -16.84
N THR A 46 8.06 -6.17 -16.52
CA THR A 46 8.70 -5.29 -17.50
C THR A 46 10.10 -4.90 -17.01
N PRO A 47 11.06 -4.66 -17.92
CA PRO A 47 12.37 -4.14 -17.55
C PRO A 47 12.25 -2.82 -16.78
N ILE A 48 13.12 -2.63 -15.78
CA ILE A 48 13.34 -1.34 -15.12
C ILE A 48 14.41 -0.60 -15.91
N ASP A 49 14.25 0.71 -16.09
CA ASP A 49 15.17 1.56 -16.83
C ASP A 49 16.59 1.52 -16.24
N SER A 50 17.60 1.31 -17.09
CA SER A 50 18.99 1.14 -16.64
C SER A 50 19.57 2.39 -16.00
N ALA A 51 19.24 3.59 -16.48
CA ALA A 51 19.72 4.83 -15.88
C ALA A 51 19.17 5.03 -14.46
N TYR A 52 17.95 4.54 -14.21
CA TYR A 52 17.38 4.52 -12.87
C TYR A 52 18.04 3.49 -11.96
N LEU A 53 18.31 2.29 -12.47
CA LEU A 53 19.01 1.25 -11.72
C LEU A 53 20.43 1.67 -11.34
N GLU A 54 21.19 2.26 -12.28
CA GLU A 54 22.52 2.84 -12.01
C GLU A 54 22.46 3.93 -10.92
N TYR A 55 21.42 4.77 -10.95
CA TYR A 55 21.19 5.77 -9.93
C TYR A 55 20.97 5.14 -8.54
N LEU A 56 20.07 4.16 -8.42
CA LEU A 56 19.79 3.49 -7.15
C LEU A 56 20.98 2.69 -6.62
N ASP A 57 21.69 2.00 -7.52
CA ASP A 57 22.88 1.20 -7.18
C ASP A 57 23.95 2.07 -6.52
N SER A 58 24.14 3.30 -7.04
CA SER A 58 25.05 4.27 -6.45
C SER A 58 24.72 4.68 -5.01
N LEU A 59 23.47 4.48 -4.55
CA LEU A 59 23.00 4.90 -3.23
C LEU A 59 22.94 3.76 -2.22
N VAL A 60 22.31 2.64 -2.60
CA VAL A 60 21.94 1.57 -1.64
C VAL A 60 22.21 0.15 -2.18
N GLY A 61 22.78 0.03 -3.38
CA GLY A 61 22.85 -1.24 -4.11
C GLY A 61 21.49 -1.68 -4.65
N ILE A 62 21.50 -2.54 -5.68
CA ILE A 62 20.28 -3.09 -6.28
C ILE A 62 20.31 -4.63 -6.33
N PRO A 63 19.15 -5.31 -6.29
CA PRO A 63 19.07 -6.76 -6.41
C PRO A 63 19.45 -7.24 -7.81
N GLU A 64 19.63 -8.55 -7.95
CA GLU A 64 19.52 -9.20 -9.26
C GLU A 64 18.07 -9.08 -9.76
N ILE A 65 17.88 -8.65 -11.01
CA ILE A 65 16.55 -8.45 -11.60
C ILE A 65 16.27 -9.51 -12.65
N VAL A 66 15.19 -10.25 -12.46
CA VAL A 66 14.66 -11.21 -13.43
C VAL A 66 13.38 -10.64 -14.03
N VAL A 67 13.36 -10.48 -15.35
CA VAL A 67 12.16 -10.03 -16.07
C VAL A 67 11.38 -11.25 -16.54
N ALA A 68 10.18 -11.44 -16.00
CA ALA A 68 9.32 -12.54 -16.36
C ALA A 68 8.89 -12.46 -17.83
N GLY A 69 8.84 -13.62 -18.50
CA GLY A 69 8.33 -13.75 -19.85
C GLY A 69 6.91 -13.18 -19.97
N ARG A 70 6.64 -12.45 -21.05
CA ARG A 70 5.37 -11.73 -21.23
C ARG A 70 4.21 -12.72 -21.35
N HIS A 71 3.35 -12.72 -20.33
CA HIS A 71 2.00 -13.24 -20.39
C HIS A 71 1.01 -12.10 -20.15
N ASP A 72 -0.06 -12.06 -20.93
CA ASP A 72 -1.12 -11.03 -20.86
C ASP A 72 -1.97 -11.14 -19.57
N GLN A 73 -1.46 -11.76 -18.50
CA GLN A 73 -2.13 -11.84 -17.20
C GLN A 73 -1.71 -10.67 -16.31
N VAL A 74 -2.69 -10.00 -15.71
CA VAL A 74 -2.47 -8.88 -14.77
C VAL A 74 -1.57 -9.28 -13.58
N CYS A 75 -1.52 -10.55 -13.21
CA CYS A 75 -0.82 -11.07 -12.04
C CYS A 75 0.58 -11.62 -12.39
N LEU A 76 1.65 -11.04 -11.82
CA LEU A 76 3.03 -11.54 -12.01
C LEU A 76 3.21 -12.98 -11.55
N ALA A 77 2.60 -13.38 -10.43
CA ALA A 77 2.68 -14.78 -9.99
C ALA A 77 2.12 -15.73 -11.06
N LYS A 78 1.01 -15.38 -11.73
CA LYS A 78 0.50 -16.16 -12.86
C LYS A 78 1.43 -16.13 -14.07
N ASN A 79 2.10 -15.01 -14.35
CA ASN A 79 3.10 -14.93 -15.41
C ASN A 79 4.28 -15.88 -15.12
N ILE A 80 4.78 -15.90 -13.88
CA ILE A 80 5.85 -16.82 -13.45
C ILE A 80 5.40 -18.28 -13.60
N LEU A 81 4.20 -18.62 -13.11
CA LEU A 81 3.65 -19.98 -13.20
C LEU A 81 3.43 -20.44 -14.65
N GLY A 82 3.11 -19.50 -15.54
CA GLY A 82 2.89 -19.74 -16.97
C GLY A 82 4.17 -19.87 -17.80
N ASP A 83 5.33 -19.48 -17.26
CA ASP A 83 6.59 -19.43 -18.00
C ASP A 83 7.68 -20.33 -17.37
N PRO A 84 7.93 -21.53 -17.95
CA PRO A 84 9.01 -22.40 -17.53
C PRO A 84 10.41 -21.78 -17.62
N GLU A 85 10.64 -20.81 -18.52
CA GLU A 85 11.94 -20.12 -18.60
C GLU A 85 12.14 -19.20 -17.40
N THR A 86 11.16 -18.38 -17.06
CA THR A 86 11.19 -17.55 -15.84
C THR A 86 11.47 -18.41 -14.61
N LEU A 87 10.77 -19.53 -14.42
CA LEU A 87 11.03 -20.44 -13.29
C LEU A 87 12.46 -20.99 -13.29
N ARG A 88 13.03 -21.31 -14.45
CA ARG A 88 14.44 -21.75 -14.55
C ARG A 88 15.42 -20.64 -14.18
N GLN A 89 15.15 -19.40 -14.59
CA GLN A 89 15.96 -18.24 -14.24
C GLN A 89 15.92 -17.99 -12.73
N LEU A 90 14.73 -18.01 -12.13
CA LEU A 90 14.58 -17.84 -10.68
C LEU A 90 15.30 -18.93 -9.90
N ARG A 91 15.18 -20.20 -10.31
CA ARG A 91 15.92 -21.31 -9.69
C ARG A 91 17.44 -21.10 -9.72
N ARG A 92 17.98 -20.54 -10.81
CA ARG A 92 19.41 -20.22 -10.90
C ARG A 92 19.80 -19.05 -10.00
N ALA A 93 18.99 -17.99 -9.96
CA ALA A 93 19.25 -16.79 -9.16
C ALA A 93 19.26 -17.08 -7.64
N ILE A 94 18.42 -18.02 -7.19
CA ILE A 94 18.34 -18.43 -5.79
C ILE A 94 19.25 -19.61 -5.43
N ASP A 95 19.97 -20.21 -6.39
CA ASP A 95 20.74 -21.43 -6.17
C ASP A 95 21.86 -21.23 -5.12
N GLY A 96 22.09 -22.25 -4.30
CA GLY A 96 23.14 -22.25 -3.28
C GLY A 96 22.93 -21.33 -2.07
N ARG A 97 21.76 -20.68 -1.94
CA ARG A 97 21.40 -19.83 -0.79
C ARG A 97 19.97 -20.11 -0.31
N GLU A 98 19.73 -19.93 0.98
CA GLU A 98 18.36 -19.96 1.51
C GLU A 98 17.67 -18.63 1.25
N PHE A 99 16.49 -18.68 0.64
CA PHE A 99 15.66 -17.52 0.29
C PHE A 99 14.29 -17.62 0.95
N ILE A 100 13.70 -16.46 1.24
CA ILE A 100 12.26 -16.34 1.51
C ILE A 100 11.63 -15.49 0.41
N LEU A 101 10.46 -15.92 -0.08
CA LEU A 101 9.65 -15.13 -0.99
C LEU A 101 8.94 -14.01 -0.22
N LEU A 102 9.25 -12.76 -0.56
CA LEU A 102 8.52 -11.57 -0.10
C LEU A 102 7.54 -11.10 -1.18
N PRO A 103 6.24 -11.38 -1.02
CA PRO A 103 5.26 -10.87 -1.96
C PRO A 103 4.86 -9.43 -1.60
N PHE A 104 4.32 -8.69 -2.56
CA PHE A 104 3.52 -7.50 -2.24
C PHE A 104 2.37 -7.88 -1.27
N MET A 105 1.69 -8.98 -1.58
CA MET A 105 0.58 -9.55 -0.83
C MET A 105 0.56 -11.06 -1.02
N ALA A 106 0.25 -11.82 0.03
CA ALA A 106 0.20 -13.28 -0.06
C ALA A 106 -1.09 -13.75 -0.75
N THR A 107 -0.96 -14.64 -1.75
CA THR A 107 -2.10 -15.35 -2.38
C THR A 107 -1.77 -16.81 -2.64
N PRO A 108 -2.78 -17.62 -2.98
CA PRO A 108 -2.56 -18.99 -3.46
C PRO A 108 -1.60 -19.09 -4.66
N GLN A 109 -1.50 -18.08 -5.53
CA GLN A 109 -0.54 -18.11 -6.65
C GLN A 109 0.89 -17.87 -6.18
N ILE A 110 1.09 -17.05 -5.15
CA ILE A 110 2.42 -16.89 -4.52
C ILE A 110 2.85 -18.19 -3.87
N ASP A 111 1.95 -18.87 -3.17
CA ASP A 111 2.24 -20.15 -2.54
C ASP A 111 2.64 -21.21 -3.58
N GLN A 112 1.98 -21.22 -4.75
CA GLN A 112 2.35 -22.09 -5.87
C GLN A 112 3.74 -21.77 -6.42
N VAL A 113 4.09 -20.49 -6.59
CA VAL A 113 5.44 -20.08 -7.04
C VAL A 113 6.49 -20.55 -6.03
N ALA A 114 6.28 -20.28 -4.75
CA ALA A 114 7.18 -20.71 -3.68
C ALA A 114 7.34 -22.22 -3.61
N ALA A 115 6.25 -22.99 -3.74
CA ALA A 115 6.30 -24.45 -3.77
C ALA A 115 7.12 -25.00 -4.96
N LEU A 116 7.02 -24.39 -6.15
CA LEU A 116 7.82 -24.78 -7.32
C LEU A 116 9.31 -24.43 -7.21
N LEU A 117 9.62 -23.41 -6.41
CA LEU A 117 11.00 -22.98 -6.12
C LEU A 117 11.59 -23.67 -4.88
N GLY A 118 10.76 -24.29 -4.04
CA GLY A 118 11.18 -24.97 -2.81
C GLY A 118 11.59 -24.02 -1.68
N ILE A 119 10.94 -22.85 -1.59
CA ILE A 119 11.25 -21.81 -0.57
C ILE A 119 10.01 -21.45 0.24
N ASP A 120 10.22 -20.84 1.41
CA ASP A 120 9.14 -20.32 2.26
C ASP A 120 8.61 -18.97 1.76
N VAL A 121 7.39 -18.63 2.16
CA VAL A 121 6.76 -17.33 1.91
C VAL A 121 6.69 -16.52 3.21
N LEU A 122 7.09 -15.25 3.16
CA LEU A 122 6.77 -14.28 4.21
C LEU A 122 5.33 -13.78 4.02
N GLY A 123 4.37 -14.65 4.30
CA GLY A 123 2.97 -14.43 3.97
C GLY A 123 2.09 -15.57 4.46
N SER A 124 0.78 -15.35 4.51
CA SER A 124 -0.21 -16.38 4.82
C SER A 124 -1.47 -16.13 4.00
N SER A 125 -1.55 -16.67 2.79
CA SER A 125 -2.59 -16.35 1.81
C SER A 125 -4.02 -16.42 2.36
N ASP A 126 -4.40 -17.51 3.02
CA ASP A 126 -5.74 -17.69 3.59
C ASP A 126 -6.07 -16.65 4.68
N LEU A 127 -5.11 -16.37 5.58
CA LEU A 127 -5.30 -15.41 6.67
C LEU A 127 -5.24 -13.97 6.16
N SER A 128 -4.39 -13.70 5.17
CA SER A 128 -4.32 -12.42 4.47
C SER A 128 -5.65 -12.14 3.80
N GLU A 129 -6.23 -13.09 3.05
CA GLU A 129 -7.56 -12.91 2.46
C GLU A 129 -8.62 -12.64 3.54
N HIS A 130 -8.62 -13.47 4.59
CA HIS A 130 -9.62 -13.36 5.65
C HIS A 130 -9.58 -11.98 6.33
N PHE A 131 -8.42 -11.50 6.77
CA PHE A 131 -8.34 -10.25 7.53
C PHE A 131 -8.15 -8.99 6.68
N ASN A 132 -7.96 -9.12 5.37
CA ASN A 132 -8.02 -7.98 4.46
C ASN A 132 -9.48 -7.56 4.15
N ARG A 133 -10.45 -8.38 4.57
CA ARG A 133 -11.88 -8.00 4.61
C ARG A 133 -12.13 -7.03 5.75
N LYS A 134 -12.65 -5.85 5.44
CA LYS A 134 -12.96 -4.79 6.41
C LYS A 134 -13.89 -5.28 7.51
N SER A 135 -14.89 -6.08 7.15
CA SER A 135 -15.85 -6.68 8.08
C SER A 135 -15.18 -7.62 9.10
N ASN A 136 -14.32 -8.53 8.66
CA ASN A 136 -13.56 -9.41 9.55
C ASN A 136 -12.56 -8.65 10.43
N PHE A 137 -11.88 -7.64 9.87
CA PHE A 137 -11.01 -6.78 10.67
C PHE A 137 -11.81 -6.00 11.74
N ARG A 138 -12.97 -5.46 11.36
CA ARG A 138 -13.86 -4.74 12.28
C ARG A 138 -14.30 -5.63 13.44
N ASP A 139 -14.70 -6.87 13.16
CA ASP A 139 -15.11 -7.82 14.19
C ASP A 139 -13.95 -8.11 15.16
N LEU A 140 -12.75 -8.39 14.62
CA LEU A 140 -11.55 -8.60 15.44
C LEU A 140 -11.20 -7.37 16.28
N ALA A 141 -11.21 -6.18 15.70
CA ALA A 141 -10.92 -4.93 16.40
C ALA A 141 -11.91 -4.70 17.56
N HIS A 142 -13.20 -4.94 17.30
CA HIS A 142 -14.24 -4.86 18.32
C HIS A 142 -14.06 -5.90 19.44
N GLU A 143 -13.72 -7.16 19.11
CA GLU A 143 -13.40 -8.21 20.09
C GLU A 143 -12.23 -7.83 21.00
N LEU A 144 -11.25 -7.10 20.46
CA LEU A 144 -10.09 -6.59 21.20
C LEU A 144 -10.37 -5.27 21.95
N GLY A 145 -11.59 -4.74 21.88
CA GLY A 145 -11.95 -3.46 22.50
C GLY A 145 -11.31 -2.25 21.83
N LEU A 146 -10.82 -2.38 20.59
CA LEU A 146 -10.33 -1.27 19.79
C LEU A 146 -11.53 -0.51 19.21
N SER A 147 -11.47 0.82 19.29
CA SER A 147 -12.51 1.69 18.73
C SER A 147 -12.56 1.54 17.21
N VAL A 148 -13.75 1.25 16.67
CA VAL A 148 -14.06 1.20 15.25
C VAL A 148 -15.29 2.07 14.99
N ALA A 149 -15.54 2.44 13.74
CA ALA A 149 -16.73 3.20 13.40
C ALA A 149 -18.02 2.41 13.72
N ASP A 150 -19.04 3.13 14.21
CA ASP A 150 -20.41 2.64 14.27
C ASP A 150 -20.82 2.19 12.87
N GLY A 151 -21.26 0.95 12.73
CA GLY A 151 -21.49 0.39 11.41
C GLY A 151 -21.94 -1.06 11.43
N VAL A 152 -22.25 -1.54 10.23
CA VAL A 152 -22.66 -2.91 9.95
C VAL A 152 -21.75 -3.45 8.84
N GLY A 153 -21.11 -4.59 9.10
CA GLY A 153 -20.33 -5.34 8.11
C GLY A 153 -21.13 -6.50 7.50
N HIS A 154 -20.47 -7.29 6.66
CA HIS A 154 -21.00 -8.57 6.12
C HIS A 154 -22.29 -8.47 5.29
N MET A 155 -22.66 -7.27 4.80
CA MET A 155 -23.91 -7.09 4.07
C MET A 155 -23.77 -7.57 2.62
N ARG A 156 -24.71 -8.38 2.12
CA ARG A 156 -24.65 -8.97 0.76
C ARG A 156 -25.84 -8.62 -0.12
N ASP A 157 -26.72 -7.77 0.37
CA ASP A 157 -27.90 -7.32 -0.37
C ASP A 157 -28.14 -5.82 -0.14
N ILE A 158 -28.73 -5.18 -1.15
CA ILE A 158 -28.99 -3.74 -1.17
C ILE A 158 -29.96 -3.33 -0.06
N ALA A 159 -30.92 -4.19 0.30
CA ALA A 159 -31.92 -3.88 1.32
C ALA A 159 -31.27 -3.73 2.71
N CYS A 160 -30.36 -4.63 3.07
CA CYS A 160 -29.56 -4.54 4.29
C CYS A 160 -28.71 -3.27 4.31
N VAL A 161 -28.07 -2.91 3.18
CA VAL A 161 -27.28 -1.67 3.09
C VAL A 161 -28.16 -0.44 3.32
N LYS A 162 -29.32 -0.37 2.66
CA LYS A 162 -30.28 0.74 2.85
C LYS A 162 -30.73 0.83 4.31
N GLN A 163 -31.04 -0.31 4.94
CA GLN A 163 -31.43 -0.35 6.34
C GLN A 163 -30.31 0.15 7.27
N ALA A 164 -29.07 -0.31 7.06
CA ALA A 164 -27.92 0.13 7.84
C ALA A 164 -27.68 1.64 7.68
N VAL A 165 -27.73 2.15 6.46
CA VAL A 165 -27.60 3.59 6.17
C VAL A 165 -28.68 4.40 6.90
N CYS A 166 -29.95 3.97 6.85
CA CYS A 166 -31.02 4.64 7.59
C CYS A 166 -30.77 4.69 9.09
N GLN A 167 -30.28 3.59 9.67
CA GLN A 167 -29.98 3.51 11.10
C GLN A 167 -28.80 4.40 11.50
N LEU A 168 -27.76 4.48 10.66
CA LEU A 168 -26.54 5.22 10.95
C LEU A 168 -26.68 6.73 10.74
N ALA A 169 -27.47 7.15 9.75
CA ALA A 169 -27.64 8.56 9.39
C ALA A 169 -28.40 9.38 10.45
N ASN A 170 -29.25 8.73 11.25
CA ASN A 170 -30.00 9.25 12.40
C ASN A 170 -29.95 10.79 12.64
N GLY A 171 -30.76 11.54 11.90
CA GLY A 171 -30.81 13.01 11.95
C GLY A 171 -29.91 13.64 10.89
N ASP A 172 -28.61 13.70 11.15
CA ASP A 172 -27.66 14.58 10.42
C ASP A 172 -26.27 13.91 10.15
N GLY A 173 -26.15 12.60 10.35
CA GLY A 173 -24.88 11.88 10.22
C GLY A 173 -24.54 11.48 8.79
N GLN A 174 -23.31 11.76 8.34
CA GLN A 174 -22.79 11.21 7.09
C GLN A 174 -22.50 9.70 7.23
N VAL A 175 -22.69 8.93 6.16
CA VAL A 175 -22.47 7.48 6.14
C VAL A 175 -21.61 7.13 4.93
N VAL A 176 -20.67 6.21 5.10
CA VAL A 176 -19.87 5.67 4.02
C VAL A 176 -20.22 4.20 3.79
N VAL A 177 -20.45 3.82 2.53
CA VAL A 177 -20.58 2.44 2.10
C VAL A 177 -19.30 2.03 1.37
N LYS A 178 -18.72 0.89 1.75
CA LYS A 178 -17.42 0.40 1.29
C LYS A 178 -17.55 -1.04 0.79
N GLY A 179 -16.82 -1.38 -0.27
CA GLY A 179 -16.51 -2.77 -0.61
C GLY A 179 -15.67 -3.44 0.49
N ASP A 180 -15.97 -4.68 0.86
CA ASP A 180 -15.32 -5.37 1.97
C ASP A 180 -13.82 -5.63 1.72
N LEU A 181 -13.43 -5.95 0.48
CA LEU A 181 -12.07 -6.05 -0.05
C LEU A 181 -11.70 -4.86 -0.93
N GLY A 182 -12.58 -3.85 -1.06
CA GLY A 182 -12.33 -2.66 -1.87
C GLY A 182 -11.10 -1.89 -1.39
N THR A 183 -10.43 -1.15 -2.27
CA THR A 183 -9.10 -0.59 -1.96
C THR A 183 -8.94 0.89 -2.33
N GLY A 184 -8.06 1.58 -1.59
CA GLY A 184 -7.63 2.95 -1.93
C GLY A 184 -8.71 4.04 -1.77
N GLY A 185 -9.87 3.73 -1.20
CA GLY A 185 -10.95 4.68 -0.92
C GLY A 185 -11.68 5.24 -2.14
N MET A 186 -11.29 4.86 -3.37
CA MET A 186 -11.93 5.29 -4.63
C MET A 186 -13.33 4.68 -4.80
N GLU A 187 -13.56 3.53 -4.19
CA GLU A 187 -14.81 2.76 -4.23
C GLU A 187 -15.65 3.01 -2.98
N ASN A 188 -15.47 4.12 -2.29
CA ASN A 188 -16.31 4.48 -1.15
C ASN A 188 -17.46 5.35 -1.65
N ILE A 189 -18.71 4.93 -1.41
CA ILE A 189 -19.87 5.80 -1.59
C ILE A 189 -20.06 6.59 -0.30
N LEU A 190 -19.66 7.86 -0.31
CA LEU A 190 -19.95 8.78 0.77
C LEU A 190 -21.34 9.38 0.55
N LEU A 191 -22.23 9.11 1.50
CA LEU A 191 -23.57 9.66 1.54
C LEU A 191 -23.56 10.89 2.43
N ALA A 192 -23.89 12.03 1.81
CA ALA A 192 -24.09 13.29 2.51
C ALA A 192 -25.28 13.21 3.47
N GLU A 193 -25.36 14.21 4.33
CA GLU A 193 -26.51 14.46 5.20
C GLU A 193 -27.80 14.48 4.37
N HIS A 194 -28.80 13.67 4.78
CA HIS A 194 -30.07 13.46 4.08
C HIS A 194 -29.99 12.92 2.64
N ALA A 195 -28.93 12.17 2.28
CA ALA A 195 -28.81 11.56 0.96
C ALA A 195 -30.04 10.69 0.60
N SER A 196 -30.48 10.79 -0.65
CA SER A 196 -31.58 9.97 -1.17
C SER A 196 -31.18 8.49 -1.21
N LEU A 197 -32.00 7.64 -0.58
CA LEU A 197 -31.83 6.19 -0.66
C LEU A 197 -31.96 5.66 -2.09
N ASP A 198 -32.70 6.35 -2.96
CA ASP A 198 -32.83 5.99 -4.37
C ASP A 198 -31.55 6.29 -5.14
N ASP A 199 -30.79 7.33 -4.76
CA ASP A 199 -29.50 7.63 -5.37
C ASP A 199 -28.41 6.67 -4.86
N LEU A 200 -28.49 6.23 -3.61
CA LEU A 200 -27.67 5.12 -3.11
C LEU A 200 -27.95 3.84 -3.90
N GLU A 201 -29.22 3.47 -4.03
CA GLU A 201 -29.63 2.28 -4.77
C GLU A 201 -29.13 2.32 -6.21
N ARG A 202 -29.30 3.45 -6.91
CA ARG A 202 -28.78 3.64 -8.27
C ARG A 202 -27.26 3.50 -8.36
N GLN A 203 -26.51 3.99 -7.37
CA GLN A 203 -25.05 3.83 -7.32
C GLN A 203 -24.65 2.38 -7.08
N LEU A 204 -25.33 1.68 -6.17
CA LEU A 204 -25.12 0.26 -5.90
C LEU A 204 -25.49 -0.61 -7.12
N GLU A 205 -26.57 -0.29 -7.82
CA GLU A 205 -26.96 -0.95 -9.07
C GLU A 205 -25.93 -0.70 -10.18
N ALA A 206 -25.39 0.53 -10.29
CA ALA A 206 -24.34 0.83 -11.23
C ALA A 206 -23.06 0.02 -10.94
N TRP A 207 -22.67 -0.11 -9.67
CA TRP A 207 -21.59 -1.01 -9.24
C TRP A 207 -21.86 -2.48 -9.54
N TRP A 208 -23.14 -2.89 -9.45
CA TRP A 208 -23.52 -4.24 -9.80
C TRP A 208 -23.37 -4.50 -11.30
N VAL A 209 -23.86 -3.57 -12.13
CA VAL A 209 -23.83 -3.68 -13.60
C VAL A 209 -22.40 -3.57 -14.13
N SER A 210 -21.54 -2.75 -13.53
CA SER A 210 -20.14 -2.64 -13.95
C SER A 210 -19.34 -3.91 -13.67
N GLY A 211 -19.83 -4.77 -12.75
CA GLY A 211 -19.14 -5.97 -12.30
C GLY A 211 -18.01 -5.67 -11.31
N ASP A 212 -17.91 -4.44 -10.82
CA ASP A 212 -16.91 -4.03 -9.83
C ASP A 212 -17.29 -4.46 -8.41
N ASN A 213 -18.59 -4.65 -8.15
CA ASN A 213 -19.10 -5.47 -7.04
C ASN A 213 -20.56 -5.91 -7.31
N PRO A 214 -20.78 -7.02 -8.05
CA PRO A 214 -22.12 -7.53 -8.36
C PRO A 214 -22.78 -8.26 -7.17
N LEU A 215 -22.55 -7.77 -5.94
CA LEU A 215 -22.77 -8.39 -4.61
C LEU A 215 -22.53 -9.91 -4.55
N GLY A 216 -21.46 -10.34 -5.23
CA GLY A 216 -20.73 -11.57 -4.91
C GLY A 216 -19.75 -11.39 -3.73
N GLU A 217 -19.53 -10.15 -3.29
CA GLU A 217 -18.69 -9.77 -2.16
C GLU A 217 -19.51 -8.96 -1.13
N ALA A 218 -19.13 -9.00 0.14
CA ALA A 218 -19.82 -8.25 1.18
C ALA A 218 -19.56 -6.73 1.08
N LEU A 219 -20.40 -5.95 1.75
CA LEU A 219 -20.31 -4.52 1.93
C LEU A 219 -20.29 -4.17 3.41
N VAL A 220 -19.71 -3.01 3.70
CA VAL A 220 -19.65 -2.39 5.03
C VAL A 220 -20.26 -1.00 4.95
N ALA A 221 -21.18 -0.68 5.85
CA ALA A 221 -21.71 0.68 6.03
C ALA A 221 -21.31 1.19 7.41
N GLU A 222 -20.67 2.35 7.45
CA GLU A 222 -20.15 2.95 8.66
C GLU A 222 -20.50 4.44 8.73
N ARG A 223 -20.71 4.95 9.94
CA ARG A 223 -20.80 6.39 10.17
C ARG A 223 -19.48 7.05 9.77
N TRP A 224 -19.58 8.17 9.07
CA TRP A 224 -18.44 9.00 8.73
C TRP A 224 -18.12 9.93 9.89
N TYR A 225 -16.89 9.85 10.40
CA TYR A 225 -16.44 10.62 11.55
C TYR A 225 -15.56 11.80 11.10
N PRO A 226 -15.72 12.99 11.71
CA PRO A 226 -14.72 14.04 11.56
C PRO A 226 -13.39 13.55 12.13
N LYS A 227 -12.29 13.96 11.52
CA LYS A 227 -10.94 13.55 11.94
C LYS A 227 -9.98 14.72 11.90
N ARG A 228 -9.02 14.71 12.83
CA ARG A 228 -7.88 15.63 12.87
C ARG A 228 -6.79 15.20 11.89
N CYS A 229 -6.51 13.91 11.84
CA CYS A 229 -5.52 13.32 10.94
C CYS A 229 -5.76 11.82 10.77
N SER A 230 -5.01 11.20 9.85
CA SER A 230 -5.10 9.78 9.52
C SER A 230 -3.72 9.13 9.65
N PRO A 231 -3.31 8.72 10.87
CA PRO A 231 -2.10 7.95 11.01
C PRO A 231 -2.24 6.52 10.50
N SER A 232 -1.12 5.96 10.09
CA SER A 232 -1.01 4.53 9.84
C SER A 232 0.18 3.96 10.60
N ILE A 233 0.04 2.71 11.02
CA ILE A 233 1.09 1.94 11.68
C ILE A 233 1.27 0.63 10.94
N GLN A 234 2.52 0.22 10.77
CA GLN A 234 2.86 -1.03 10.09
C GLN A 234 3.30 -2.09 11.09
N LEU A 235 3.15 -3.34 10.71
CA LEU A 235 3.52 -4.51 11.47
C LEU A 235 4.08 -5.56 10.50
N CYS A 236 5.11 -6.29 10.91
CA CYS A 236 5.56 -7.50 10.23
C CYS A 236 5.52 -8.65 11.22
N VAL A 237 4.72 -9.68 10.91
CA VAL A 237 4.62 -10.90 11.72
C VAL A 237 5.49 -11.98 11.10
N THR A 238 6.29 -12.65 11.91
CA THR A 238 7.17 -13.75 11.50
C THR A 238 6.98 -14.95 12.43
N ASN A 239 7.72 -16.04 12.20
CA ASN A 239 7.67 -17.21 13.08
C ASN A 239 8.13 -16.84 14.50
N GLY A 240 7.19 -16.81 15.45
CA GLY A 240 7.51 -16.64 16.87
C GLY A 240 7.82 -15.21 17.32
N SER A 241 7.78 -14.22 16.43
CA SER A 241 7.89 -12.80 16.80
C SER A 241 7.17 -11.88 15.82
N PHE A 242 7.04 -10.62 16.21
CA PHE A 242 6.59 -9.56 15.32
C PHE A 242 7.46 -8.31 15.51
N THR A 243 7.49 -7.47 14.49
CA THR A 243 8.19 -6.18 14.50
C THR A 243 7.22 -5.09 14.12
N LEU A 244 7.09 -4.07 14.98
CA LEU A 244 6.35 -2.87 14.65
C LEU A 244 7.18 -1.98 13.72
N GLY A 245 6.52 -1.49 12.68
CA GLY A 245 7.01 -0.40 11.85
C GLY A 245 6.74 0.96 12.49
N PRO A 246 7.14 2.03 11.81
CA PRO A 246 6.92 3.38 12.30
C PRO A 246 5.44 3.78 12.24
N VAL A 247 5.07 4.75 13.08
CA VAL A 247 3.84 5.51 12.88
C VAL A 247 4.09 6.60 11.84
N MET A 248 3.24 6.64 10.82
CA MET A 248 3.27 7.63 9.74
C MET A 248 1.94 8.38 9.67
N THR A 249 1.92 9.51 8.98
CA THR A 249 0.67 10.23 8.68
C THR A 249 0.35 10.10 7.20
N GLN A 250 -0.87 9.69 6.86
CA GLN A 250 -1.35 9.63 5.49
C GLN A 250 -1.65 11.04 4.97
N ILE A 251 -1.34 11.26 3.69
CA ILE A 251 -1.75 12.43 2.90
C ILE A 251 -2.96 11.98 2.10
N LEU A 252 -4.13 12.52 2.42
CA LEU A 252 -5.37 12.20 1.73
C LEU A 252 -5.80 13.35 0.81
N ASN A 253 -6.59 13.04 -0.20
CA ASN A 253 -7.20 14.03 -1.06
C ASN A 253 -8.14 14.94 -0.24
N SER A 254 -7.93 16.25 -0.30
CA SER A 254 -8.68 17.21 0.50
C SER A 254 -10.17 17.31 0.14
N LYS A 255 -10.58 16.79 -1.03
CA LYS A 255 -12.00 16.79 -1.46
C LYS A 255 -12.76 15.56 -0.99
N SER A 256 -12.19 14.37 -1.20
CA SER A 256 -12.83 13.11 -0.81
C SER A 256 -12.54 12.74 0.64
N GLU A 257 -11.43 13.24 1.19
CA GLU A 257 -10.88 12.89 2.50
C GLU A 257 -10.64 11.38 2.70
N SER A 258 -10.74 10.56 1.66
CA SER A 258 -10.60 9.10 1.71
C SER A 258 -9.51 8.57 0.77
N GLU A 259 -9.28 9.26 -0.35
CA GLU A 259 -8.32 8.82 -1.36
C GLU A 259 -6.89 9.06 -0.86
N TYR A 260 -6.11 7.99 -0.78
CA TYR A 260 -4.70 8.06 -0.39
C TYR A 260 -3.83 8.64 -1.50
N LEU A 261 -3.08 9.70 -1.18
CA LEU A 261 -2.13 10.34 -2.09
C LEU A 261 -0.68 10.03 -1.74
N GLY A 262 -0.37 9.85 -0.45
CA GLY A 262 0.99 9.70 0.02
C GLY A 262 1.13 9.66 1.54
N CYS A 263 2.33 9.87 2.05
CA CYS A 263 2.62 9.79 3.47
C CYS A 263 3.68 10.78 3.94
N ARG A 264 3.71 10.99 5.25
CA ARG A 264 4.73 11.71 5.99
C ARG A 264 5.29 10.85 7.11
N PHE A 265 6.60 10.87 7.28
CA PHE A 265 7.30 10.25 8.39
C PHE A 265 8.26 11.25 9.03
N PRO A 266 8.41 11.25 10.37
CA PRO A 266 7.55 10.57 11.36
C PRO A 266 6.14 11.17 11.45
N ALA A 267 5.17 10.42 11.99
CA ALA A 267 3.89 10.99 12.39
C ALA A 267 4.12 12.03 13.52
N ARG A 268 3.81 13.30 13.27
CA ARG A 268 3.90 14.37 14.26
C ARG A 268 2.65 14.35 15.13
N LEU A 269 2.62 13.43 16.09
CA LEU A 269 1.48 13.20 16.99
C LEU A 269 1.93 13.33 18.45
N PRO A 270 1.02 13.72 19.36
CA PRO A 270 1.24 13.58 20.80
C PRO A 270 1.61 12.14 21.18
N ASP A 271 2.48 11.99 22.18
CA ASP A 271 2.99 10.70 22.62
C ASP A 271 1.84 9.76 23.04
N GLU A 272 0.80 10.27 23.71
CA GLU A 272 -0.35 9.45 24.11
C GLU A 272 -1.10 8.81 22.92
N ILE A 273 -1.11 9.47 21.76
CA ILE A 273 -1.73 8.93 20.54
C ILE A 273 -0.82 7.87 19.92
N VAL A 274 0.49 8.10 19.92
CA VAL A 274 1.48 7.13 19.43
C VAL A 274 1.43 5.86 20.29
N GLU A 275 1.39 6.00 21.62
CA GLU A 275 1.25 4.88 22.56
C GLU A 275 -0.04 4.10 22.33
N ALA A 276 -1.17 4.78 22.09
CA ALA A 276 -2.44 4.12 21.78
C ALA A 276 -2.39 3.32 20.47
N LEU A 277 -1.75 3.86 19.42
CA LEU A 277 -1.56 3.18 18.14
C LEU A 277 -0.66 1.95 18.29
N VAL A 278 0.46 2.09 19.00
CA VAL A 278 1.39 0.99 19.29
C VAL A 278 0.69 -0.11 20.08
N THR A 279 0.04 0.22 21.19
CA THR A 279 -0.63 -0.75 22.07
C THR A 279 -1.73 -1.52 21.32
N GLY A 280 -2.52 -0.84 20.48
CA GLY A 280 -3.53 -1.51 19.67
C GLY A 280 -2.91 -2.40 18.59
N ALA A 281 -1.83 -1.97 17.95
CA ALA A 281 -1.11 -2.77 16.96
C ALA A 281 -0.46 -4.03 17.59
N GLU A 282 0.07 -3.94 18.80
CA GLU A 282 0.60 -5.09 19.55
C GLU A 282 -0.48 -6.10 19.93
N SER A 283 -1.67 -5.60 20.30
CA SER A 283 -2.82 -6.45 20.61
C SER A 283 -3.27 -7.24 19.37
N LEU A 284 -3.34 -6.56 18.21
CA LEU A 284 -3.61 -7.20 16.92
C LEU A 284 -2.49 -8.19 16.54
N ALA A 285 -1.23 -7.80 16.70
CA ALA A 285 -0.07 -8.64 16.40
C ALA A 285 -0.09 -9.95 17.18
N THR A 286 -0.46 -9.90 18.46
CA THR A 286 -0.56 -11.08 19.33
C THR A 286 -1.59 -12.07 18.79
N VAL A 287 -2.77 -11.58 18.35
CA VAL A 287 -3.79 -12.44 17.76
C VAL A 287 -3.33 -13.02 16.43
N PHE A 288 -2.73 -12.20 15.57
CA PHE A 288 -2.24 -12.66 14.27
C PHE A 288 -1.15 -13.73 14.42
N GLN A 289 -0.21 -13.53 15.34
CA GLN A 289 0.80 -14.51 15.68
C GLN A 289 0.18 -15.81 16.20
N ALA A 290 -0.79 -15.74 17.10
CA ALA A 290 -1.48 -16.92 17.64
C ALA A 290 -2.24 -17.71 16.56
N LYS A 291 -2.74 -17.03 15.52
CA LYS A 291 -3.37 -17.65 14.35
C LYS A 291 -2.37 -18.17 13.31
N GLY A 292 -1.07 -17.91 13.49
CA GLY A 292 -0.02 -18.33 12.57
C GLY A 292 0.15 -17.44 11.34
N LEU A 293 -0.40 -16.21 11.36
CA LEU A 293 -0.24 -15.25 10.28
C LEU A 293 1.23 -14.82 10.17
N LYS A 294 1.72 -14.73 8.93
CA LYS A 294 3.04 -14.18 8.59
C LYS A 294 2.90 -13.11 7.52
N GLY A 295 3.80 -12.15 7.52
CA GLY A 295 3.86 -11.10 6.51
C GLY A 295 3.63 -9.70 7.07
N TYR A 296 3.61 -8.75 6.14
CA TYR A 296 3.41 -7.33 6.43
C TYR A 296 1.92 -6.98 6.52
N ILE A 297 1.60 -6.11 7.47
CA ILE A 297 0.27 -5.57 7.70
C ILE A 297 0.40 -4.05 7.86
N GLY A 298 -0.42 -3.30 7.15
CA GLY A 298 -0.62 -1.87 7.38
C GLY A 298 -1.98 -1.64 8.03
N PHE A 299 -2.03 -0.89 9.12
CA PHE A 299 -3.29 -0.49 9.74
C PHE A 299 -3.57 0.97 9.43
N ASP A 300 -4.77 1.23 8.93
CA ASP A 300 -5.28 2.57 8.72
C ASP A 300 -6.12 2.98 9.93
N THR A 301 -5.83 4.17 10.45
CA THR A 301 -6.50 4.73 11.63
C THR A 301 -6.83 6.20 11.40
N ILE A 302 -7.74 6.73 12.20
CA ILE A 302 -7.99 8.17 12.28
C ILE A 302 -7.88 8.62 13.73
N VAL A 303 -7.47 9.87 13.91
CA VAL A 303 -7.53 10.57 15.19
C VAL A 303 -8.75 11.48 15.17
N LEU A 304 -9.69 11.27 16.09
CA LEU A 304 -10.89 12.09 16.23
C LEU A 304 -10.55 13.46 16.84
N PRO A 305 -11.47 14.46 16.77
CA PRO A 305 -11.25 15.78 17.35
C PRO A 305 -10.94 15.78 18.86
N ASP A 306 -11.41 14.76 19.60
CA ASP A 306 -11.15 14.58 21.02
C ASP A 306 -9.79 13.90 21.32
N GLY A 307 -9.02 13.54 20.30
CA GLY A 307 -7.72 12.87 20.41
C GLY A 307 -7.79 11.35 20.47
N SER A 308 -8.97 10.74 20.49
CA SER A 308 -9.10 9.28 20.47
C SER A 308 -8.74 8.67 19.11
N VAL A 309 -8.20 7.45 19.14
CA VAL A 309 -7.84 6.68 17.94
C VAL A 309 -9.00 5.76 17.55
N MET A 310 -9.37 5.78 16.27
CA MET A 310 -10.32 4.85 15.68
C MET A 310 -9.65 4.05 14.55
N TRP A 311 -9.81 2.74 14.58
CA TRP A 311 -9.26 1.79 13.62
C TRP A 311 -10.22 1.63 12.45
N ILE A 312 -9.70 1.72 11.22
CA ILE A 312 -10.50 1.74 9.99
C ILE A 312 -10.39 0.42 9.24
N GLU A 313 -9.17 0.00 8.92
CA GLU A 313 -8.94 -1.26 8.20
C GLU A 313 -7.53 -1.81 8.43
N ALA A 314 -7.39 -3.11 8.18
CA ALA A 314 -6.10 -3.76 8.03
C ALA A 314 -5.85 -4.08 6.56
N ASN A 315 -4.64 -3.80 6.10
CA ASN A 315 -4.15 -4.07 4.77
C ASN A 315 -3.09 -5.17 4.88
N MET A 316 -3.43 -6.40 4.50
CA MET A 316 -2.60 -7.59 4.67
C MET A 316 -1.51 -7.71 3.59
N ARG A 317 -0.71 -6.65 3.45
CA ARG A 317 0.26 -6.44 2.38
C ARG A 317 1.31 -5.40 2.75
N LEU A 318 2.38 -5.34 1.95
CA LEU A 318 3.30 -4.21 1.97
C LEU A 318 2.53 -2.92 1.66
N SER A 319 2.65 -1.93 2.54
CA SER A 319 1.99 -0.64 2.34
C SER A 319 2.78 0.21 1.35
N ALA A 320 2.10 1.09 0.60
CA ALA A 320 2.78 2.01 -0.32
C ALA A 320 3.84 2.88 0.37
N THR A 321 3.67 3.10 1.68
CA THR A 321 4.58 3.84 2.54
C THR A 321 5.85 3.07 2.91
N SER A 322 5.82 1.73 2.87
CA SER A 322 6.96 0.87 3.21
C SER A 322 8.14 1.09 2.27
N PHE A 323 7.88 1.32 0.98
CA PHE A 323 8.93 1.45 -0.06
C PHE A 323 9.88 2.63 0.20
N PRO A 324 9.41 3.90 0.21
CA PRO A 324 10.32 5.02 0.43
C PRO A 324 10.86 5.04 1.87
N TYR A 325 10.12 4.52 2.86
CA TYR A 325 10.61 4.44 4.23
C TYR A 325 11.79 3.47 4.38
N GLN A 326 11.69 2.25 3.86
CA GLN A 326 12.79 1.27 3.95
C GLN A 326 14.03 1.73 3.17
N PHE A 327 13.84 2.44 2.05
CA PHE A 327 14.95 3.15 1.42
C PHE A 327 15.61 4.14 2.38
N GLY A 328 14.81 5.00 3.03
CA GLY A 328 15.31 5.99 3.98
C GLY A 328 16.06 5.35 5.16
N GLN A 329 15.57 4.22 5.68
CA GLN A 329 16.23 3.45 6.75
C GLN A 329 17.64 3.00 6.36
N ARG A 330 17.81 2.54 5.12
CA ARG A 330 19.11 2.06 4.61
C ARG A 330 20.05 3.21 4.28
N PHE A 331 19.52 4.30 3.75
CA PHE A 331 20.32 5.43 3.30
C PHE A 331 20.73 6.39 4.44
N PHE A 332 19.80 6.75 5.34
CA PHE A 332 20.05 7.70 6.44
C PHE A 332 20.29 7.03 7.79
N GLY A 333 20.02 5.73 7.93
CA GLY A 333 20.05 5.02 9.20
C GLY A 333 18.71 5.01 9.94
N HIS A 334 18.65 4.22 11.01
CA HIS A 334 17.39 3.83 11.65
C HIS A 334 16.61 5.02 12.23
N ASN A 335 15.49 5.38 11.61
CA ASN A 335 14.62 6.49 12.01
C ASN A 335 15.32 7.86 12.11
N GLN A 336 16.44 8.07 11.39
CA GLN A 336 17.23 9.31 11.44
C GLN A 336 16.92 10.27 10.29
N PHE A 337 15.65 10.37 9.89
CA PHE A 337 15.21 11.21 8.77
C PHE A 337 13.74 11.63 8.89
N SER A 338 13.40 12.73 8.22
CA SER A 338 12.02 13.06 7.84
C SER A 338 11.82 12.70 6.37
N MET A 339 10.59 12.35 6.01
CA MET A 339 10.22 11.96 4.65
C MET A 339 8.81 12.44 4.30
N VAL A 340 8.64 12.86 3.05
CA VAL A 340 7.35 13.05 2.40
C VAL A 340 7.37 12.29 1.09
N GLY A 341 6.41 11.41 0.85
CA GLY A 341 6.34 10.64 -0.38
C GLY A 341 4.93 10.57 -0.93
N HIS A 342 4.76 10.87 -2.22
CA HIS A 342 3.47 10.78 -2.90
C HIS A 342 3.64 10.67 -4.42
N SER A 343 2.53 10.35 -5.08
CA SER A 343 2.48 10.44 -6.54
C SER A 343 2.46 11.88 -7.03
N VAL A 344 3.22 12.17 -8.08
CA VAL A 344 3.26 13.48 -8.74
C VAL A 344 2.89 13.36 -10.22
N LYS A 345 2.21 14.37 -10.75
CA LYS A 345 1.97 14.49 -12.19
C LYS A 345 3.22 15.05 -12.87
N THR A 346 3.47 14.59 -14.09
CA THR A 346 4.60 15.04 -14.90
C THR A 346 4.11 15.65 -16.21
N ARG A 347 5.00 16.38 -16.89
CA ARG A 347 4.76 16.71 -18.30
C ARG A 347 4.58 15.43 -19.13
N PRO A 348 3.81 15.50 -20.24
CA PRO A 348 3.71 14.41 -21.19
C PRO A 348 5.06 13.98 -21.76
N SER A 349 5.22 12.67 -21.97
CA SER A 349 6.38 12.07 -22.65
C SER A 349 7.73 12.34 -21.97
N LEU A 350 7.74 12.56 -20.66
CA LEU A 350 8.98 12.65 -19.89
C LEU A 350 9.63 11.26 -19.81
N THR A 351 10.90 11.16 -20.20
CA THR A 351 11.70 9.93 -20.07
C THR A 351 12.39 9.84 -18.71
N THR A 352 12.91 8.67 -18.36
CA THR A 352 13.76 8.48 -17.17
C THR A 352 14.91 9.48 -17.12
N ASP A 353 15.70 9.59 -18.19
CA ASP A 353 16.78 10.58 -18.31
C ASP A 353 16.26 12.01 -18.15
N GLY A 354 15.07 12.30 -18.66
CA GLY A 354 14.41 13.58 -18.51
C GLY A 354 14.07 13.90 -17.06
N VAL A 355 13.53 12.93 -16.30
CA VAL A 355 13.27 13.06 -14.86
C VAL A 355 14.58 13.28 -14.12
N LEU A 356 15.55 12.38 -14.29
CA LEU A 356 16.82 12.42 -13.57
C LEU A 356 17.59 13.71 -13.89
N GLY A 357 17.58 14.15 -15.14
CA GLY A 357 18.19 15.41 -15.56
C GLY A 357 17.55 16.64 -14.92
N ARG A 358 16.21 16.69 -14.86
CA ARG A 358 15.47 17.81 -14.24
C ARG A 358 15.63 17.87 -12.73
N LEU A 359 15.69 16.71 -12.08
CA LEU A 359 15.87 16.59 -10.63
C LEU A 359 17.34 16.59 -10.20
N ARG A 360 18.30 16.53 -11.12
CA ARG A 360 19.75 16.43 -10.84
C ARG A 360 20.28 17.35 -9.72
N PRO A 361 19.83 18.62 -9.57
CA PRO A 361 20.30 19.48 -8.49
C PRO A 361 19.90 19.02 -7.08
N MET A 362 18.82 18.23 -6.97
CA MET A 362 18.17 17.84 -5.72
C MET A 362 18.09 16.33 -5.51
N LEU A 363 18.48 15.51 -6.50
CA LEU A 363 18.58 14.06 -6.32
C LEU A 363 19.51 13.74 -5.14
N LEU A 364 19.12 12.77 -4.31
CA LEU A 364 20.03 12.21 -3.31
C LEU A 364 21.29 11.67 -3.96
N LYS A 365 22.43 11.89 -3.30
CA LYS A 365 23.77 11.41 -3.68
C LYS A 365 24.40 10.75 -2.45
N PRO A 366 25.40 9.87 -2.61
CA PRO A 366 26.10 9.29 -1.47
C PRO A 366 26.55 10.35 -0.45
N GLY A 367 26.16 10.18 0.82
CA GLY A 367 26.48 11.12 1.90
C GLY A 367 25.61 12.39 1.96
N SER A 368 24.61 12.54 1.09
CA SER A 368 23.62 13.62 1.19
C SER A 368 22.86 13.55 2.53
N THR A 369 22.67 14.70 3.17
CA THR A 369 21.76 14.83 4.33
C THR A 369 20.32 15.11 3.92
N SER A 370 20.08 15.52 2.68
CA SER A 370 18.73 15.79 2.16
C SER A 370 18.68 15.71 0.64
N GLY A 371 17.48 15.52 0.09
CA GLY A 371 17.24 15.45 -1.35
C GLY A 371 15.99 14.65 -1.70
N VAL A 372 15.80 14.38 -2.98
CA VAL A 372 14.65 13.64 -3.51
C VAL A 372 15.08 12.38 -4.24
N ILE A 373 14.18 11.41 -4.32
CA ILE A 373 14.28 10.24 -5.20
C ILE A 373 12.95 10.02 -5.92
N PRO A 374 12.96 9.74 -7.23
CA PRO A 374 11.85 9.03 -7.83
C PRO A 374 11.88 7.58 -7.35
N TYR A 375 10.77 7.07 -6.83
CA TYR A 375 10.66 5.69 -6.34
C TYR A 375 9.74 4.80 -7.18
N ASN A 376 9.16 5.36 -8.25
CA ASN A 376 8.47 4.60 -9.28
C ASN A 376 8.41 5.40 -10.59
N LEU A 377 9.26 5.05 -11.55
CA LEU A 377 9.31 5.69 -12.87
C LEU A 377 8.51 4.96 -13.94
N GLY A 378 8.05 3.73 -13.69
CA GLY A 378 7.24 2.97 -14.65
C GLY A 378 5.93 3.68 -15.02
N LEU A 379 5.44 4.57 -14.16
CA LEU A 379 4.22 5.34 -14.36
C LEU A 379 4.35 6.50 -15.38
N LEU A 380 5.54 6.78 -15.91
CA LEU A 380 5.78 7.93 -16.80
C LEU A 380 4.94 7.90 -18.08
N ALA A 381 4.58 6.71 -18.59
CA ALA A 381 3.67 6.58 -19.73
C ALA A 381 2.25 7.12 -19.46
N TRP A 382 1.89 7.29 -18.18
CA TRP A 382 0.64 7.91 -17.72
C TRP A 382 0.84 9.31 -17.16
N ASN A 383 1.97 9.96 -17.50
CA ASN A 383 2.31 11.32 -17.07
C ASN A 383 2.30 11.46 -15.54
N LYS A 384 2.81 10.42 -14.86
CA LYS A 384 2.83 10.27 -13.41
C LYS A 384 4.15 9.62 -13.00
N LEU A 385 4.63 9.91 -11.79
CA LEU A 385 5.65 9.11 -11.11
C LEU A 385 5.41 9.15 -9.60
N ASP A 386 6.03 8.25 -8.86
CA ASP A 386 6.07 8.38 -7.40
C ASP A 386 7.40 8.99 -6.93
N LEU A 387 7.31 9.99 -6.06
CA LEU A 387 8.43 10.81 -5.62
C LEU A 387 8.49 10.89 -4.10
N ALA A 388 9.68 10.82 -3.52
CA ALA A 388 9.90 11.03 -2.11
C ALA A 388 11.02 12.05 -1.86
N ALA A 389 10.81 12.95 -0.92
CA ALA A 389 11.79 13.89 -0.39
C ALA A 389 12.22 13.47 1.01
N PHE A 390 13.50 13.65 1.31
CA PHE A 390 14.12 13.27 2.58
C PHE A 390 14.99 14.39 3.14
N ALA A 391 15.08 14.46 4.46
CA ALA A 391 16.02 15.32 5.17
C ALA A 391 16.45 14.71 6.51
N SER A 392 17.73 14.86 6.85
CA SER A 392 18.36 14.36 8.06
C SER A 392 19.26 15.43 8.71
N PRO A 393 19.18 15.61 10.05
CA PRO A 393 18.14 15.15 10.96
C PRO A 393 16.91 16.09 10.93
N GLN A 394 15.70 15.52 10.94
CA GLN A 394 14.41 16.18 11.22
C GLN A 394 14.14 17.53 10.49
N GLY A 395 14.27 17.55 9.16
CA GLY A 395 14.02 18.74 8.33
C GLY A 395 12.61 18.79 7.73
N ASP A 396 11.57 19.00 8.52
CA ASP A 396 10.17 18.93 8.05
C ASP A 396 9.84 19.99 7.00
N ASP A 397 10.22 21.25 7.27
CA ASP A 397 10.03 22.33 6.31
C ASP A 397 10.84 22.07 5.03
N LEU A 398 12.05 21.51 5.19
CA LEU A 398 12.92 21.18 4.08
C LEU A 398 12.34 20.07 3.19
N VAL A 399 11.73 19.02 3.75
CA VAL A 399 11.10 17.98 2.91
C VAL A 399 9.88 18.51 2.16
N GLN A 400 9.12 19.46 2.72
CA GLN A 400 8.03 20.13 2.01
C GLN A 400 8.56 21.05 0.89
N GLU A 401 9.64 21.79 1.15
CA GLU A 401 10.29 22.62 0.14
C GLU A 401 10.82 21.77 -1.03
N LEU A 402 11.56 20.70 -0.71
CA LEU A 402 12.16 19.82 -1.70
C LEU A 402 11.11 19.14 -2.59
N ILE A 403 10.03 18.61 -2.00
CA ILE A 403 8.98 17.96 -2.79
C ILE A 403 8.27 18.96 -3.70
N GLY A 404 7.97 20.17 -3.19
CA GLY A 404 7.36 21.24 -3.97
C GLY A 404 8.24 21.74 -5.10
N GLU A 405 9.54 21.92 -4.87
CA GLU A 405 10.50 22.32 -5.91
C GLU A 405 10.65 21.23 -6.98
N ALA A 406 10.68 19.96 -6.57
CA ALA A 406 10.76 18.84 -7.49
C ALA A 406 9.54 18.76 -8.40
N GLU A 407 8.32 18.91 -7.86
CA GLU A 407 7.09 18.98 -8.64
C GLU A 407 7.12 20.11 -9.67
N GLN A 408 7.60 21.29 -9.28
CA GLN A 408 7.73 22.42 -10.19
C GLN A 408 8.69 22.07 -11.34
N ARG A 409 9.85 21.47 -11.05
CA ARG A 409 10.84 21.07 -12.07
C ARG A 409 10.32 20.01 -13.04
N LEU A 410 9.46 19.10 -12.59
CA LEU A 410 8.84 18.06 -13.42
C LEU A 410 7.70 18.60 -14.30
N ASN A 411 7.09 19.71 -13.90
CA ASN A 411 5.99 20.37 -14.61
C ASN A 411 6.42 21.61 -15.44
N TRP A 412 7.64 22.13 -15.24
CA TRP A 412 8.16 23.30 -15.94
C TRP A 412 8.34 23.03 -17.45
N ARG A 413 7.81 23.93 -18.28
CA ARG A 413 7.85 23.89 -19.76
C ARG A 413 9.28 23.79 -20.32
#